data_AF-A0A8J6DNA6-F1
#
_entry.id   AF-A0A8J6DNA6-F1
#
_cell.length_a   1.000
_cell.length_b   1.000
_cell.length_c   1.000
_cell.angle_alpha   90.00
_cell.angle_beta   90.00
_cell.angle_gamma   90.00
#
_symmetry.space_group_name_H-M   'P 1'
#
loop_
_entity.id
_entity.type
_entity.pdbx_description
1 polymer ?
#
loop_
_entity_poly.entity_id
_entity_poly.type
_entity_poly.pdbx_seq_one_letter_code
_entity_poly.pdbx_strand_id
1 'polypeptide(L)'
;MIHTNLKKKCSCCVLALLLFAALCVWKEKKKGSYYDSLKLQTKEFQVLKSLEKLAMGSGSQSASSGSTQDPGRNSQTHHSSRDSVKANPAGPYQVWNKDSSSKNIIPRLQKIWKNYLKMNKYKVSYKGPGPGVKLRAEALSCYLRDQVNVSMVEATDFPFNTSEWESYLPKENIRTKAGPWGRCAVVSSAGALKSSQLGQEIDDHDAVLRFNGAPTASFQQDVGTKTTIRLMNS
;
A
#
# COMPACT_ATOMS: atom_id res chain seq x y z
N MET A 1 -48.45 46.88 -28.54
CA MET A 1 -48.20 46.49 -27.14
C MET A 1 -47.59 45.07 -26.97
N ILE A 2 -47.15 44.39 -28.04
CA ILE A 2 -46.67 42.98 -27.99
C ILE A 2 -45.13 42.88 -28.01
N HIS A 3 -44.45 43.82 -28.67
CA HIS A 3 -42.99 43.79 -28.88
C HIS A 3 -42.15 44.07 -27.61
N THR A 4 -42.70 44.82 -26.64
CA THR A 4 -42.01 45.15 -25.38
C THR A 4 -41.99 43.99 -24.39
N ASN A 5 -43.01 43.11 -24.44
CA ASN A 5 -43.08 41.92 -23.60
C ASN A 5 -42.09 40.83 -24.08
N LEU A 6 -41.90 40.69 -25.40
CA LEU A 6 -40.95 39.73 -25.96
C LEU A 6 -39.49 40.13 -25.67
N LYS A 7 -39.14 41.42 -25.79
CA LYS A 7 -37.81 41.92 -25.42
C LYS A 7 -37.49 41.70 -23.93
N LYS A 8 -38.45 41.92 -23.03
CA LYS A 8 -38.27 41.65 -21.59
C LYS A 8 -38.07 40.16 -21.30
N LYS A 9 -38.84 39.27 -21.94
CA LYS A 9 -38.68 37.82 -21.79
C LYS A 9 -37.35 37.31 -22.34
N CYS A 10 -36.93 37.76 -23.53
CA CYS A 10 -35.61 37.42 -24.08
C CYS A 10 -34.47 37.95 -23.20
N SER A 11 -34.56 39.18 -22.70
CA SER A 11 -33.55 39.75 -21.79
C SER A 11 -33.42 38.94 -20.49
N CYS A 12 -34.54 38.50 -19.92
CA CYS A 12 -34.55 37.67 -18.71
C CYS A 12 -33.94 36.28 -18.95
N CYS A 13 -34.23 35.65 -20.10
CA CYS A 13 -33.60 34.38 -20.49
C CYS A 13 -32.08 34.49 -20.69
N VAL A 14 -31.61 35.57 -21.32
CA VAL A 14 -30.18 35.83 -21.50
C VAL A 14 -29.48 36.02 -20.16
N LEU A 15 -30.08 36.80 -19.24
CA LEU A 15 -29.55 36.99 -17.89
C LEU A 15 -29.49 35.68 -17.09
N ALA A 16 -30.50 34.82 -17.21
CA ALA A 16 -30.52 33.52 -16.55
C ALA A 16 -29.41 32.58 -17.08
N LEU A 17 -29.17 32.57 -18.39
CA LEU A 17 -28.08 31.80 -19.00
C LEU A 17 -26.70 32.30 -18.58
N LEU A 18 -26.50 33.62 -18.50
CA LEU A 18 -25.25 34.21 -18.05
C LEU A 18 -24.97 33.90 -16.57
N LEU A 19 -26.00 33.96 -15.70
CA LEU A 19 -25.88 33.55 -14.30
C LEU A 19 -25.55 32.07 -14.17
N PHE A 20 -26.20 31.20 -14.95
CA PHE A 20 -25.89 29.77 -14.96
C PHE A 20 -24.46 29.49 -15.41
N ALA A 21 -23.99 30.16 -16.46
CA ALA A 21 -22.60 30.05 -16.94
C ALA A 21 -21.61 30.53 -15.87
N ALA A 22 -21.87 31.66 -15.21
CA ALA A 22 -21.03 32.18 -14.13
C ALA A 22 -20.96 31.21 -12.93
N LEU A 23 -22.07 30.60 -12.53
CA LEU A 23 -22.10 29.56 -11.50
C LEU A 23 -21.33 28.30 -11.92
N CYS A 24 -21.42 27.89 -13.19
CA CYS A 24 -20.67 26.75 -13.72
C CYS A 24 -19.17 27.01 -13.71
N VAL A 25 -18.74 28.20 -14.17
CA VAL A 25 -17.33 28.61 -14.17
C VAL A 25 -16.80 28.77 -12.74
N TRP A 26 -17.60 29.32 -11.81
CA TRP A 26 -17.20 29.43 -10.41
C TRP A 26 -17.02 28.05 -9.75
N LYS A 27 -17.89 27.10 -10.07
CA LYS A 27 -17.80 25.71 -9.58
C LYS A 27 -16.59 24.97 -10.14
N GLU A 28 -16.23 25.20 -11.40
CA GLU A 28 -14.98 24.71 -12.02
C GLU A 28 -13.75 25.33 -11.34
N LYS A 29 -13.73 26.66 -11.13
CA LYS A 29 -12.62 27.36 -10.45
C LYS A 29 -12.40 26.86 -9.02
N LYS A 30 -13.48 26.53 -8.30
CA LYS A 30 -13.40 25.95 -6.93
C LYS A 30 -12.82 24.53 -6.94
N LYS A 31 -13.03 23.74 -8.00
CA LYS A 31 -12.35 22.43 -8.16
C LYS A 31 -10.87 22.60 -8.50
N GLY A 32 -10.52 23.53 -9.38
CA GLY A 32 -9.12 23.82 -9.74
C GLY A 32 -8.27 24.25 -8.53
N SER A 33 -8.83 25.12 -7.67
CA SER A 33 -8.16 25.57 -6.43
C SER A 33 -7.83 24.43 -5.45
N TYR A 34 -8.64 23.37 -5.41
CA TYR A 34 -8.36 22.19 -4.59
C TYR A 34 -7.18 21.37 -5.13
N TYR A 35 -7.06 21.27 -6.46
CA TYR A 35 -5.92 20.58 -7.10
C TYR A 35 -4.61 21.37 -6.97
N ASP A 36 -4.66 22.70 -7.08
CA ASP A 36 -3.46 23.54 -6.91
C ASP A 36 -2.96 23.55 -5.46
N SER A 37 -3.85 23.50 -4.47
CA SER A 37 -3.47 23.38 -3.06
C SER A 37 -2.76 22.04 -2.75
N LEU A 38 -3.25 20.93 -3.30
CA LEU A 38 -2.58 19.62 -3.18
C LEU A 38 -1.22 19.61 -3.87
N LYS A 39 -1.08 20.28 -5.02
CA LYS A 39 0.18 20.38 -5.75
C LYS A 39 1.20 21.26 -5.03
N LEU A 40 0.75 22.32 -4.36
CA LEU A 40 1.60 23.19 -3.54
C LEU A 40 2.13 22.46 -2.31
N GLN A 41 1.27 21.73 -1.57
CA GLN A 41 1.70 20.88 -0.46
C GLN A 41 2.72 19.81 -0.87
N THR A 42 2.54 19.21 -2.06
CA THR A 42 3.46 18.19 -2.58
C THR A 42 4.83 18.80 -2.91
N LYS A 43 4.86 20.03 -3.45
CA LYS A 43 6.11 20.75 -3.75
C LYS A 43 6.83 21.20 -2.48
N GLU A 44 6.12 21.71 -1.48
CA GLU A 44 6.72 22.06 -0.18
C GLU A 44 7.37 20.84 0.48
N PHE A 45 6.71 19.67 0.42
CA PHE A 45 7.27 18.43 0.95
C PHE A 45 8.52 17.95 0.19
N GLN A 46 8.58 18.14 -1.13
CA GLN A 46 9.78 17.84 -1.93
C GLN A 46 10.94 18.79 -1.66
N VAL A 47 10.66 20.08 -1.46
CA VAL A 47 11.68 21.09 -1.14
C VAL A 47 12.27 20.84 0.25
N LEU A 48 11.43 20.55 1.25
CA LEU A 48 11.87 20.24 2.62
C LEU A 48 12.83 19.03 2.63
N LYS A 49 12.48 17.99 1.87
CA LYS A 49 13.27 16.76 1.73
C LYS A 49 14.61 16.98 1.00
N SER A 50 14.67 17.96 0.10
CA SER A 50 15.91 18.35 -0.59
C SER A 50 16.82 19.18 0.32
N LEU A 51 16.23 20.00 1.18
CA LEU A 51 16.94 20.83 2.16
C LEU A 51 17.53 19.97 3.30
N GLU A 52 16.81 18.96 3.78
CA GLU A 52 17.32 17.95 4.72
C GLU A 52 18.48 17.13 4.13
N LYS A 53 18.42 16.83 2.82
CA LYS A 53 19.49 16.10 2.13
C LYS A 53 20.78 16.93 1.98
N LEU A 54 20.67 18.25 1.97
CA LEU A 54 21.81 19.17 1.98
C LEU A 54 22.39 19.35 3.40
N ALA A 55 21.58 19.19 4.45
CA ALA A 55 22.02 19.32 5.85
C ALA A 55 22.80 18.09 6.38
N MET A 56 22.65 16.91 5.76
CA MET A 56 23.30 15.66 6.19
C MET A 56 24.66 15.39 5.51
N GLY A 57 25.15 16.34 4.70
CA GLY A 57 26.44 16.25 4.01
C GLY A 57 27.54 17.07 4.67
N SER A 58 27.83 16.87 5.96
CA SER A 58 29.05 17.41 6.59
C SER A 58 29.45 16.68 7.88
N GLY A 59 30.62 16.03 7.85
CA GLY A 59 31.43 15.57 8.99
C GLY A 59 30.98 14.26 9.66
N SER A 60 31.85 13.36 10.13
CA SER A 60 33.30 13.20 10.08
C SER A 60 33.62 11.82 10.70
N GLN A 61 34.69 11.19 10.22
CA GLN A 61 35.25 9.94 10.73
C GLN A 61 35.67 10.04 12.21
N SER A 62 35.54 8.95 12.99
CA SER A 62 36.48 8.64 14.07
C SER A 62 36.57 7.14 14.33
N ALA A 63 37.75 6.76 14.81
CA ALA A 63 38.37 5.45 14.73
C ALA A 63 37.86 4.41 15.75
N SER A 64 38.05 3.16 15.37
CA SER A 64 38.03 1.98 16.23
C SER A 64 39.33 1.86 17.03
N SER A 65 39.21 1.49 18.31
CA SER A 65 40.26 0.77 19.05
C SER A 65 39.58 -0.09 20.12
N GLY A 66 39.99 -1.35 20.21
CA GLY A 66 39.37 -2.36 21.08
C GLY A 66 40.04 -2.48 22.44
N SER A 67 39.37 -3.18 23.36
CA SER A 67 39.98 -4.19 24.24
C SER A 67 38.92 -4.89 25.09
N THR A 68 39.17 -6.18 25.24
CA THR A 68 38.48 -7.21 26.02
C THR A 68 38.54 -6.92 27.53
N GLN A 69 37.47 -7.20 28.28
CA GLN A 69 37.51 -8.00 29.53
C GLN A 69 36.10 -8.13 30.16
N ASP A 70 35.74 -9.39 30.39
CA ASP A 70 34.70 -9.88 31.30
C ASP A 70 35.31 -9.93 32.73
N PRO A 71 34.54 -9.65 33.80
CA PRO A 71 34.19 -10.76 34.68
C PRO A 71 32.78 -10.67 35.31
N GLY A 72 32.04 -11.78 35.23
CA GLY A 72 31.61 -12.52 36.42
C GLY A 72 30.64 -11.86 37.41
N ARG A 73 29.36 -12.27 37.28
CA ARG A 73 28.45 -12.69 38.36
C ARG A 73 28.10 -11.66 39.47
N ASN A 74 26.89 -11.10 39.38
CA ASN A 74 26.10 -10.88 40.58
C ASN A 74 24.60 -10.98 40.33
N SER A 75 23.96 -11.80 41.15
CA SER A 75 22.54 -12.09 41.18
C SER A 75 21.77 -10.93 41.81
N GLN A 76 20.88 -10.28 41.06
CA GLN A 76 19.78 -9.50 41.65
C GLN A 76 18.50 -9.73 40.84
N THR A 77 17.67 -10.60 41.39
CA THR A 77 16.24 -10.74 41.09
C THR A 77 15.52 -9.44 41.43
N HIS A 78 15.30 -8.58 40.45
CA HIS A 78 14.29 -7.53 40.54
C HIS A 78 12.92 -8.15 40.24
N HIS A 79 12.23 -8.57 41.30
CA HIS A 79 10.79 -8.75 41.28
C HIS A 79 10.14 -7.37 41.08
N SER A 80 9.93 -6.95 39.83
CA SER A 80 8.89 -5.97 39.53
C SER A 80 7.60 -6.74 39.33
N SER A 81 6.80 -6.81 40.38
CA SER A 81 5.38 -7.13 40.31
C SER A 81 4.70 -6.15 39.35
N ARG A 82 4.60 -6.54 38.06
CA ARG A 82 3.60 -5.98 37.17
C ARG A 82 2.28 -6.55 37.64
N ASP A 83 1.54 -5.75 38.39
CA ASP A 83 0.12 -5.94 38.57
C ASP A 83 -0.50 -6.18 37.20
N SER A 84 -0.84 -7.44 36.94
CA SER A 84 -1.68 -7.82 35.82
C SER A 84 -3.05 -7.25 36.11
N VAL A 85 -3.27 -6.00 35.71
CA VAL A 85 -4.60 -5.42 35.59
C VAL A 85 -5.35 -6.33 34.64
N LYS A 86 -6.15 -7.20 35.24
CA LYS A 86 -7.01 -8.16 34.55
C LYS A 86 -8.07 -7.33 33.84
N ALA A 87 -7.76 -6.95 32.60
CA ALA A 87 -8.68 -6.24 31.74
C ALA A 87 -9.96 -7.08 31.64
N ASN A 88 -11.09 -6.49 32.06
CA ASN A 88 -12.40 -7.08 31.83
C ASN A 88 -12.54 -7.43 30.33
N PRO A 89 -13.22 -8.53 29.97
CA PRO A 89 -13.39 -8.90 28.57
C PRO A 89 -14.10 -7.75 27.87
N ALA A 90 -13.38 -7.08 26.95
CA ALA A 90 -14.01 -6.18 26.01
C ALA A 90 -15.13 -6.97 25.30
N GLY A 91 -16.28 -6.32 25.08
CA GLY A 91 -17.40 -6.92 24.35
C GLY A 91 -16.97 -7.47 22.98
N PRO A 92 -17.89 -8.12 22.22
CA PRO A 92 -17.53 -8.77 20.97
C PRO A 92 -16.79 -7.80 20.04
N TYR A 93 -15.50 -8.07 19.80
CA TYR A 93 -14.67 -7.23 18.94
C TYR A 93 -14.89 -7.59 17.48
N GLN A 94 -14.97 -6.58 16.63
CA GLN A 94 -15.23 -6.77 15.21
C GLN A 94 -13.93 -7.05 14.45
N VAL A 95 -13.89 -8.19 13.75
CA VAL A 95 -12.81 -8.56 12.82
C VAL A 95 -13.33 -8.57 11.39
N TRP A 96 -12.45 -8.84 10.42
CA TRP A 96 -12.82 -8.93 9.02
C TRP A 96 -13.95 -9.93 8.78
N ASN A 97 -15.02 -9.48 8.11
CA ASN A 97 -16.13 -10.35 7.74
C ASN A 97 -15.80 -11.11 6.44
N LYS A 98 -15.70 -12.44 6.52
CA LYS A 98 -15.44 -13.32 5.37
C LYS A 98 -16.49 -13.24 4.26
N ASP A 99 -17.71 -12.83 4.60
CA ASP A 99 -18.85 -12.72 3.68
C ASP A 99 -19.07 -11.27 3.19
N SER A 100 -18.06 -10.42 3.30
CA SER A 100 -18.10 -9.03 2.82
C SER A 100 -18.41 -8.97 1.31
N SER A 101 -19.32 -8.07 0.93
CA SER A 101 -19.79 -7.90 -0.45
C SER A 101 -19.80 -6.42 -0.87
N SER A 102 -20.07 -6.17 -2.16
CA SER A 102 -20.24 -4.80 -2.67
C SER A 102 -21.42 -4.05 -2.03
N LYS A 103 -22.34 -4.73 -1.33
CA LYS A 103 -23.41 -4.08 -0.55
C LYS A 103 -22.89 -3.52 0.78
N ASN A 104 -21.78 -4.02 1.29
CA ASN A 104 -21.21 -3.62 2.59
C ASN A 104 -20.26 -2.41 2.49
N ILE A 105 -19.81 -2.03 1.30
CA ILE A 105 -18.87 -0.91 1.11
C ILE A 105 -19.60 0.43 0.97
N ILE A 106 -18.94 1.53 1.33
CA ILE A 106 -19.51 2.89 1.24
C ILE A 106 -19.94 3.25 -0.20
N PRO A 107 -20.99 4.06 -0.41
CA PRO A 107 -21.55 4.34 -1.75
C PRO A 107 -20.52 4.85 -2.77
N ARG A 108 -19.53 5.63 -2.32
CA ARG A 108 -18.42 6.09 -3.17
C ARG A 108 -17.65 4.93 -3.78
N LEU A 109 -17.31 3.92 -2.97
CA LEU A 109 -16.56 2.75 -3.42
C LEU A 109 -17.43 1.79 -4.24
N GLN A 110 -18.74 1.70 -3.96
CA GLN A 110 -19.68 0.96 -4.81
C GLN A 110 -19.69 1.49 -6.24
N LYS A 111 -19.69 2.82 -6.41
CA LYS A 111 -19.62 3.45 -7.74
C LYS A 111 -18.30 3.13 -8.44
N ILE A 112 -17.18 3.19 -7.72
CA ILE A 112 -15.86 2.85 -8.26
C ILE A 112 -15.81 1.38 -8.71
N TRP A 113 -16.31 0.45 -7.90
CA TRP A 113 -16.39 -0.97 -8.24
C TRP A 113 -17.19 -1.21 -9.53
N LYS A 114 -18.37 -0.60 -9.66
CA LYS A 114 -19.19 -0.67 -10.88
C LYS A 114 -18.47 -0.11 -12.11
N ASN A 115 -17.73 0.99 -11.94
CA ASN A 115 -16.97 1.60 -13.03
C ASN A 115 -15.83 0.69 -13.53
N TYR A 116 -15.09 0.03 -12.63
CA TYR A 116 -14.05 -0.92 -13.01
C TYR A 116 -14.62 -2.13 -13.76
N LEU A 117 -15.77 -2.65 -13.32
CA LEU A 117 -16.47 -3.72 -14.03
C LEU A 117 -16.86 -3.30 -15.46
N LYS A 118 -17.44 -2.10 -15.61
CA LYS A 118 -17.85 -1.58 -16.93
C LYS A 118 -16.64 -1.33 -17.84
N MET A 119 -15.54 -0.84 -17.29
CA MET A 119 -14.33 -0.52 -18.06
C MET A 119 -13.70 -1.77 -18.66
N ASN A 120 -13.72 -2.89 -17.92
CA ASN A 120 -13.10 -4.15 -18.29
C ASN A 120 -11.72 -3.97 -18.98
N LYS A 121 -10.84 -3.20 -18.33
CA LYS A 121 -9.55 -2.76 -18.90
C LYS A 121 -8.72 -3.91 -19.49
N TYR A 122 -8.78 -5.08 -18.84
CA TYR A 122 -8.02 -6.27 -19.22
C TYR A 122 -8.84 -7.28 -20.05
N LYS A 123 -9.99 -6.85 -20.60
CA LYS A 123 -10.86 -7.66 -21.48
C LYS A 123 -11.21 -9.04 -20.90
N VAL A 124 -11.45 -9.09 -19.60
CA VAL A 124 -11.77 -10.32 -18.88
C VAL A 124 -13.11 -10.87 -19.37
N SER A 125 -13.12 -12.14 -19.76
CA SER A 125 -14.32 -12.94 -19.98
C SER A 125 -14.18 -14.22 -19.16
N TYR A 126 -14.72 -14.23 -17.95
CA TYR A 126 -14.60 -15.36 -17.06
C TYR A 126 -15.47 -16.54 -17.56
N LYS A 127 -14.82 -17.67 -17.85
CA LYS A 127 -15.46 -18.91 -18.36
C LYS A 127 -15.32 -20.10 -17.40
N GLY A 128 -14.77 -19.87 -16.20
CA GLY A 128 -14.63 -20.90 -15.18
C GLY A 128 -15.96 -21.23 -14.49
N PRO A 129 -15.93 -22.07 -13.44
CA PRO A 129 -17.10 -22.40 -12.63
C PRO A 129 -17.80 -21.13 -12.14
N GLY A 130 -19.14 -21.12 -12.14
CA GLY A 130 -19.93 -19.94 -11.77
C GLY A 130 -19.55 -19.34 -10.40
N PRO A 131 -19.76 -18.03 -10.18
CA PRO A 131 -19.37 -17.38 -8.95
C PRO A 131 -20.12 -17.95 -7.73
N GLY A 132 -19.47 -17.95 -6.57
CA GLY A 132 -20.08 -18.37 -5.29
C GLY A 132 -19.85 -19.84 -4.90
N VAL A 133 -18.93 -20.54 -5.56
CA VAL A 133 -18.48 -21.87 -5.11
C VAL A 133 -17.90 -21.78 -3.70
N LYS A 134 -18.40 -22.61 -2.79
CA LYS A 134 -17.89 -22.71 -1.42
C LYS A 134 -16.93 -23.90 -1.32
N LEU A 135 -15.71 -23.62 -0.85
CA LEU A 135 -14.69 -24.63 -0.59
C LEU A 135 -14.29 -24.62 0.89
N ARG A 136 -13.95 -25.80 1.42
CA ARG A 136 -13.28 -25.91 2.73
C ARG A 136 -11.87 -25.34 2.63
N ALA A 137 -11.33 -24.83 3.74
CA ALA A 137 -10.02 -24.18 3.77
C ALA A 137 -8.91 -25.05 3.17
N GLU A 138 -8.80 -26.31 3.62
CA GLU A 138 -7.80 -27.28 3.13
C GLU A 138 -7.91 -27.53 1.62
N ALA A 139 -9.14 -27.68 1.12
CA ALA A 139 -9.41 -27.91 -0.29
C ALA A 139 -9.05 -26.67 -1.13
N LEU A 140 -9.37 -25.47 -0.64
CA LEU A 140 -8.99 -24.22 -1.29
C LEU A 140 -7.48 -24.02 -1.31
N SER A 141 -6.76 -24.37 -0.23
CA SER A 141 -5.30 -24.30 -0.20
C SER A 141 -4.65 -25.22 -1.22
N CYS A 142 -5.14 -26.46 -1.36
CA CYS A 142 -4.66 -27.38 -2.40
C CYS A 142 -4.97 -26.84 -3.80
N TYR A 143 -6.20 -26.35 -4.01
CA TYR A 143 -6.60 -25.75 -5.28
C TYR A 143 -5.68 -24.57 -5.67
N LEU A 144 -5.38 -23.67 -4.73
CA LEU A 144 -4.48 -22.53 -4.99
C LEU A 144 -3.06 -22.98 -5.32
N ARG A 145 -2.52 -23.96 -4.58
CA ARG A 145 -1.20 -24.55 -4.85
C ARG A 145 -1.12 -25.13 -6.26
N ASP A 146 -2.15 -25.85 -6.68
CA ASP A 146 -2.13 -26.62 -7.92
C ASP A 146 -2.48 -25.76 -9.15
N GLN A 147 -3.27 -24.69 -8.98
CA GLN A 147 -3.77 -23.86 -10.09
C GLN A 147 -3.01 -22.56 -10.30
N VAL A 148 -2.26 -22.07 -9.30
CA VAL A 148 -1.51 -20.81 -9.40
C VAL A 148 -0.03 -21.11 -9.59
N ASN A 149 0.46 -20.96 -10.82
CA ASN A 149 1.89 -21.09 -11.10
C ASN A 149 2.64 -19.82 -10.64
N VAL A 150 3.46 -19.97 -9.61
CA VAL A 150 4.38 -18.92 -9.14
C VAL A 150 5.75 -19.14 -9.77
N SER A 151 5.97 -18.58 -10.95
CA SER A 151 7.23 -18.58 -11.69
C SER A 151 7.62 -17.16 -12.12
N MET A 152 8.90 -16.96 -12.41
CA MET A 152 9.42 -15.73 -13.01
C MET A 152 9.68 -15.96 -14.49
N VAL A 153 9.81 -14.89 -15.26
CA VAL A 153 10.31 -14.95 -16.63
C VAL A 153 11.75 -15.46 -16.62
N GLU A 154 12.05 -16.42 -17.47
CA GLU A 154 13.38 -17.00 -17.65
C GLU A 154 13.96 -16.64 -19.04
N ALA A 155 15.28 -16.79 -19.20
CA ALA A 155 15.96 -16.46 -20.47
C ALA A 155 15.52 -17.36 -21.64
N THR A 156 14.82 -18.45 -21.38
CA THR A 156 14.23 -19.32 -22.41
C THR A 156 12.89 -18.82 -22.93
N ASP A 157 12.22 -17.93 -22.19
CA ASP A 157 10.91 -17.41 -22.58
C ASP A 157 11.07 -16.36 -23.69
N PHE A 158 10.36 -16.51 -24.80
CA PHE A 158 10.36 -15.48 -25.84
C PHE A 158 9.63 -14.20 -25.35
N PRO A 159 10.15 -12.98 -25.59
CA PRO A 159 11.33 -12.61 -26.39
C PRO A 159 12.63 -12.43 -25.59
N PHE A 160 12.72 -12.95 -24.37
CA PHE A 160 13.90 -12.78 -23.50
C PHE A 160 15.07 -13.69 -23.88
N ASN A 161 14.89 -14.56 -24.88
CA ASN A 161 15.93 -15.38 -25.48
C ASN A 161 16.67 -14.70 -26.64
N THR A 162 16.40 -13.42 -26.93
CA THR A 162 17.07 -12.68 -28.01
C THR A 162 18.33 -11.94 -27.52
N SER A 163 19.19 -11.53 -28.45
CA SER A 163 20.46 -10.85 -28.15
C SER A 163 20.30 -9.54 -27.37
N GLU A 164 19.17 -8.85 -27.52
CA GLU A 164 18.89 -7.62 -26.78
C GLU A 164 18.73 -7.86 -25.27
N TRP A 165 18.41 -9.09 -24.84
CA TRP A 165 18.10 -9.44 -23.45
C TRP A 165 19.15 -10.32 -22.75
N GLU A 166 20.20 -10.74 -23.46
CA GLU A 166 21.14 -11.82 -23.07
C GLU A 166 21.72 -11.70 -21.64
N SER A 167 21.91 -10.48 -21.13
CA SER A 167 22.54 -10.24 -19.83
C SER A 167 21.64 -9.59 -18.76
N TYR A 168 20.34 -9.44 -18.98
CA TYR A 168 19.45 -8.70 -18.07
C TYR A 168 18.79 -9.56 -17.00
N LEU A 169 18.42 -10.80 -17.33
CA LEU A 169 17.71 -11.66 -16.38
C LEU A 169 18.70 -12.40 -15.45
N PRO A 170 18.32 -12.65 -14.18
CA PRO A 170 19.10 -13.49 -13.29
C PRO A 170 19.31 -14.90 -13.87
N LYS A 171 20.53 -15.43 -13.76
CA LYS A 171 20.87 -16.79 -14.21
C LYS A 171 20.25 -17.89 -13.34
N GLU A 172 20.05 -17.60 -12.06
CA GLU A 172 19.51 -18.56 -11.09
C GLU A 172 18.03 -18.32 -10.82
N ASN A 173 17.28 -19.41 -10.70
CA ASN A 173 15.86 -19.36 -10.36
C ASN A 173 15.65 -18.78 -8.94
N ILE A 174 14.58 -18.02 -8.75
CA ILE A 174 14.25 -17.43 -7.45
C ILE A 174 14.11 -18.47 -6.33
N ARG A 175 13.64 -19.69 -6.64
CA ARG A 175 13.51 -20.78 -5.65
C ARG A 175 14.86 -21.27 -5.11
N THR A 176 15.94 -21.06 -5.86
CA THR A 176 17.31 -21.38 -5.44
C THR A 176 17.92 -20.23 -4.64
N LYS A 177 17.64 -18.98 -5.02
CA LYS A 177 18.18 -17.78 -4.34
C LYS A 177 17.43 -17.41 -3.06
N ALA A 178 16.15 -17.75 -2.95
CA ALA A 178 15.26 -17.30 -1.89
C ALA A 178 14.58 -18.50 -1.20
N GLY A 179 15.20 -18.97 -0.12
CA GLY A 179 14.69 -20.07 0.72
C GLY A 179 15.17 -21.46 0.27
N PRO A 180 14.45 -22.54 0.67
CA PRO A 180 13.21 -22.53 1.44
C PRO A 180 13.42 -22.04 2.88
N TRP A 181 12.42 -21.34 3.42
CA TRP A 181 12.42 -20.80 4.79
C TRP A 181 11.33 -21.46 5.64
N GLY A 182 11.49 -21.45 6.97
CA GLY A 182 10.50 -21.99 7.90
C GLY A 182 9.39 -20.98 8.20
N ARG A 183 9.76 -19.79 8.71
CA ARG A 183 8.82 -18.72 9.09
C ARG A 183 9.05 -17.48 8.24
N CYS A 184 7.98 -16.98 7.62
CA CYS A 184 8.02 -15.78 6.78
C CYS A 184 6.99 -14.75 7.25
N ALA A 185 7.32 -13.45 7.16
CA ALA A 185 6.38 -12.36 7.39
C ALA A 185 6.09 -11.60 6.09
N VAL A 186 4.81 -11.26 5.86
CA VAL A 186 4.37 -10.39 4.78
C VAL A 186 3.87 -9.08 5.37
N VAL A 187 4.57 -7.98 5.11
CA VAL A 187 4.27 -6.69 5.71
C VAL A 187 3.49 -5.83 4.71
N SER A 188 2.20 -5.62 4.98
CA SER A 188 1.38 -4.68 4.19
C SER A 188 1.89 -3.24 4.34
N SER A 189 1.46 -2.34 3.45
CA SER A 189 1.78 -0.91 3.55
C SER A 189 0.67 -0.08 4.23
N ALA A 190 -0.17 -0.72 5.05
CA ALA A 190 -1.31 -0.06 5.67
C ALA A 190 -0.88 0.88 6.81
N GLY A 191 -1.55 2.04 6.92
CA GLY A 191 -1.32 2.99 8.02
C GLY A 191 -1.66 2.44 9.41
N ALA A 192 -2.43 1.34 9.47
CA ALA A 192 -2.78 0.65 10.72
C ALA A 192 -1.56 0.02 11.42
N LEU A 193 -0.41 -0.10 10.75
CA LEU A 193 0.84 -0.53 11.38
C LEU A 193 1.44 0.52 12.30
N LYS A 194 1.09 1.80 12.15
CA LYS A 194 1.63 2.87 12.98
C LYS A 194 1.29 2.62 14.47
N SER A 195 2.30 2.71 15.31
CA SER A 195 2.24 2.45 16.76
C SER A 195 1.81 1.04 17.14
N SER A 196 1.92 0.08 16.22
CA SER A 196 1.63 -1.34 16.49
C SER A 196 2.75 -2.05 17.25
N GLN A 197 3.97 -1.52 17.21
CA GLN A 197 5.15 -2.12 17.84
C GLN A 197 5.49 -3.55 17.35
N LEU A 198 5.00 -3.92 16.15
CA LEU A 198 5.21 -5.26 15.57
C LEU A 198 6.63 -5.48 15.04
N GLY A 199 7.51 -4.49 15.09
CA GLY A 199 8.79 -4.53 14.40
C GLY A 199 9.69 -5.69 14.82
N GLN A 200 9.75 -6.00 16.12
CA GLN A 200 10.51 -7.13 16.63
C GLN A 200 9.91 -8.47 16.17
N GLU A 201 8.59 -8.64 16.32
CA GLU A 201 7.90 -9.85 15.89
C GLU A 201 8.08 -10.12 14.38
N ILE A 202 8.06 -9.06 13.56
CA ILE A 202 8.33 -9.14 12.12
C ILE A 202 9.77 -9.61 11.87
N ASP A 203 10.76 -9.02 12.55
CA ASP A 203 12.17 -9.33 12.34
C ASP A 203 12.57 -10.73 12.87
N ASP A 204 11.77 -11.35 13.74
CA ASP A 204 11.95 -12.73 14.22
C ASP A 204 11.63 -13.81 13.17
N HIS A 205 11.23 -13.43 11.94
CA HIS A 205 10.99 -14.35 10.82
C HIS A 205 12.25 -14.52 9.96
N ASP A 206 12.44 -15.68 9.34
CA ASP A 206 13.60 -15.98 8.47
C ASP A 206 13.65 -15.01 7.27
N ALA A 207 12.48 -14.72 6.69
CA ALA A 207 12.33 -13.81 5.58
C ALA A 207 11.15 -12.85 5.73
N VAL A 208 11.35 -11.62 5.24
CA VAL A 208 10.34 -10.56 5.28
C VAL A 208 10.08 -10.04 3.86
N LEU A 209 8.83 -10.13 3.43
CA LEU A 209 8.35 -9.58 2.16
C LEU A 209 7.69 -8.21 2.36
N ARG A 210 8.07 -7.23 1.54
CA ARG A 210 7.51 -5.87 1.52
C ARG A 210 7.07 -5.47 0.11
N PHE A 211 6.28 -4.40 0.02
CA PHE A 211 5.70 -3.94 -1.25
C PHE A 211 6.17 -2.54 -1.66
N ASN A 212 6.41 -2.36 -2.95
CA ASN A 212 6.73 -1.08 -3.60
C ASN A 212 7.83 -0.32 -2.84
N GLY A 213 7.64 0.98 -2.60
CA GLY A 213 8.57 1.83 -1.85
C GLY A 213 8.33 1.89 -0.34
N ALA A 214 7.65 0.91 0.28
CA ALA A 214 7.38 0.95 1.73
C ALA A 214 8.71 0.99 2.53
N PRO A 215 8.98 2.08 3.28
CA PRO A 215 10.25 2.27 3.97
C PRO A 215 10.30 1.52 5.30
N THR A 216 11.51 1.23 5.77
CA THR A 216 11.78 0.74 7.13
C THR A 216 12.38 1.82 8.02
N ALA A 217 13.24 2.69 7.45
CA ALA A 217 13.84 3.81 8.17
C ALA A 217 12.76 4.75 8.73
N SER A 218 12.93 5.14 9.98
CA SER A 218 11.98 5.92 10.81
C SER A 218 10.69 5.19 11.21
N PHE A 219 10.54 3.90 10.87
CA PHE A 219 9.36 3.09 11.20
C PHE A 219 9.70 1.74 11.85
N GLN A 220 10.98 1.50 12.18
CA GLN A 220 11.50 0.20 12.59
C GLN A 220 10.74 -0.43 13.75
N GLN A 221 10.30 0.37 14.73
CA GLN A 221 9.53 -0.13 15.87
C GLN A 221 8.22 -0.79 15.45
N ASP A 222 7.59 -0.28 14.40
CA ASP A 222 6.28 -0.73 13.92
C ASP A 222 6.39 -1.76 12.80
N VAL A 223 7.38 -1.62 11.92
CA VAL A 223 7.45 -2.40 10.68
C VAL A 223 8.68 -3.28 10.57
N GLY A 224 9.60 -3.23 11.53
CA GLY A 224 10.85 -3.98 11.52
C GLY A 224 11.91 -3.37 10.60
N THR A 225 13.08 -3.99 10.58
CA THR A 225 14.27 -3.57 9.83
C THR A 225 14.55 -4.46 8.63
N LYS A 226 14.17 -5.73 8.68
CA LYS A 226 14.50 -6.74 7.68
C LYS A 226 13.67 -6.55 6.40
N THR A 227 14.33 -6.69 5.25
CA THR A 227 13.66 -6.82 3.94
C THR A 227 14.42 -7.86 3.14
N THR A 228 13.82 -9.02 2.92
CA THR A 228 14.41 -10.12 2.14
C THR A 228 13.90 -10.09 0.72
N ILE A 229 12.59 -9.90 0.54
CA ILE A 229 11.95 -9.79 -0.78
C ILE A 229 11.17 -8.47 -0.83
N ARG A 230 11.25 -7.78 -1.97
CA ARG A 230 10.42 -6.60 -2.25
C ARG A 230 9.67 -6.80 -3.55
N LEU A 231 8.34 -6.91 -3.47
CA LEU A 231 7.47 -7.01 -4.64
C LEU A 231 7.07 -5.61 -5.10
N MET A 232 7.28 -5.30 -6.38
CA MET A 232 6.97 -4.01 -6.98
C MET A 232 6.04 -4.21 -8.18
N ASN A 233 5.09 -3.29 -8.38
CA ASN A 233 4.38 -3.20 -9.64
C ASN A 233 5.24 -2.47 -10.69
N SER A 234 4.92 -2.70 -11.97
CA SER A 234 5.54 -2.05 -13.14
C SER A 234 5.03 -0.63 -13.35
#